data_AF-A0A2V8QB38-F1
#
_entry.id   AF-A0A2V8QB38-F1
#
_cell.length_a   1.000
_cell.length_b   1.000
_cell.length_c   1.000
_cell.angle_alpha   90.00
_cell.angle_beta   90.00
_cell.angle_gamma   90.00
#
_symmetry.space_group_name_H-M   'P 1'
#
loop_
_entity.id
_entity.type
_entity.pdbx_description
1 polymer ?
#
loop_
_entity_poly.entity_id
_entity_poly.type
_entity_poly.pdbx_seq_one_letter_code
_entity_poly.pdbx_strand_id
1 'polypeptide(L)'
;MDERRRRRRLIPWGDTSAMNDRSEKKPQEKQYARTEVAESVRVAIGLLKPKFRLPILLKYIEGLSYDEIATVMGCSKGTVASRLNRGHSQLSKHLAHLREHVVGEE
;
A
#
# COMPACT_ATOMS: atom_id res chain seq x y z
N MET A 1 6.32 -39.75 2.45
CA MET A 1 5.51 -38.65 1.87
C MET A 1 6.33 -37.37 1.95
N ASP A 2 6.49 -36.73 0.80
CA ASP A 2 7.52 -35.77 0.37
C ASP A 2 7.84 -34.56 1.28
N GLU A 3 9.10 -34.55 1.72
CA GLU A 3 10.17 -33.61 1.35
C GLU A 3 9.91 -32.10 1.11
N ARG A 4 10.51 -31.28 2.00
CA ARG A 4 11.28 -30.05 1.73
C ARG A 4 10.67 -28.99 0.78
N ARG A 5 10.23 -27.84 1.35
CA ARG A 5 10.78 -26.52 0.94
C ARG A 5 10.43 -25.34 1.88
N ARG A 6 11.51 -24.66 2.31
CA ARG A 6 11.65 -23.22 2.66
C ARG A 6 11.03 -22.70 3.96
N ARG A 7 11.89 -22.73 4.99
CA ARG A 7 12.13 -21.60 5.89
C ARG A 7 12.18 -20.29 5.08
N ARG A 8 11.17 -19.43 5.24
CA ARG A 8 11.27 -18.03 4.87
C ARG A 8 11.89 -17.29 6.04
N ARG A 9 13.06 -16.68 5.80
CA ARG A 9 13.70 -15.72 6.70
C ARG A 9 12.66 -14.68 7.10
N LEU A 10 12.31 -14.66 8.37
CA LEU A 10 11.65 -13.54 9.01
C LEU A 10 12.67 -12.41 9.04
N ILE A 11 12.43 -11.31 8.34
CA ILE A 11 13.21 -10.09 8.51
C ILE A 11 12.59 -9.38 9.72
N PRO A 12 13.30 -9.26 10.85
CA PRO A 12 12.83 -8.47 11.98
C PRO A 12 12.77 -7.01 11.56
N TRP A 13 11.56 -6.45 11.53
CA TRP A 13 11.37 -5.02 11.34
C TRP A 13 11.61 -4.34 12.68
N GLY A 14 12.84 -3.91 12.92
CA GLY A 14 13.23 -3.24 14.15
C GLY A 14 14.73 -3.13 14.27
N ASP A 15 15.31 -2.20 13.52
CA ASP A 15 16.11 -1.09 14.06
C ASP A 15 16.66 -0.26 12.88
N THR A 16 15.98 0.83 12.55
CA THR A 16 16.57 1.91 11.74
C THR A 16 16.53 3.19 12.56
N SER A 17 17.08 3.13 13.78
CA SER A 17 17.40 4.33 14.54
C SER A 17 18.83 4.74 14.23
N ALA A 18 19.02 5.51 13.15
CA ALA A 18 20.05 6.54 13.00
C ALA A 18 20.13 6.99 11.54
N MET A 19 19.50 8.12 11.22
CA MET A 19 19.95 9.17 10.30
C MET A 19 18.77 10.11 10.04
N ASN A 20 18.40 10.86 11.09
CA ASN A 20 17.54 12.02 10.98
C ASN A 20 18.43 13.25 10.82
N ASP A 21 18.71 13.62 9.58
CA ASP A 21 18.91 15.01 9.18
C ASP A 21 18.64 15.13 7.67
N ARG A 22 17.39 15.40 7.31
CA ARG A 22 17.04 15.82 5.95
C ARG A 22 16.08 17.00 6.06
N SER A 23 16.65 18.18 5.92
CA SER A 23 16.05 19.45 5.50
C SER A 23 14.59 19.61 5.89
N GLU A 24 14.34 20.35 6.98
CA GLU A 24 12.99 20.78 7.32
C GLU A 24 12.44 21.73 6.23
N LYS A 25 11.78 21.16 5.21
CA LYS A 25 10.96 21.93 4.26
C LYS A 25 9.96 22.79 5.03
N LYS A 26 9.69 24.00 4.54
CA LYS A 26 8.80 24.94 5.25
C LYS A 26 7.42 24.30 5.45
N PRO A 27 6.67 24.65 6.52
CA PRO A 27 5.37 24.04 6.81
C PRO A 27 4.38 24.08 5.64
N GLN A 28 4.45 25.13 4.82
CA GLN A 28 3.61 25.30 3.62
C GLN A 28 3.98 24.30 2.52
N GLU A 29 5.27 24.17 2.17
CA GLU A 29 5.76 23.19 1.17
C GLU A 29 5.43 21.75 1.60
N LYS A 30 5.54 21.44 2.90
CA LYS A 30 5.13 20.14 3.45
C LYS A 30 3.63 19.86 3.26
N GLN A 31 2.76 20.85 3.44
CA GLN A 31 1.32 20.71 3.22
C GLN A 31 0.97 20.52 1.74
N TYR A 32 1.59 21.29 0.84
CA TYR A 32 1.38 21.14 -0.60
C TYR A 32 1.81 19.75 -1.09
N ALA A 33 3.01 19.30 -0.74
CA ALA A 33 3.50 17.97 -1.11
C ALA A 33 2.58 16.85 -0.58
N ARG A 34 2.08 16.97 0.64
CA ARG A 34 1.13 15.99 1.21
C ARG A 34 -0.19 15.95 0.44
N THR A 35 -0.67 17.10 -0.03
CA THR A 35 -1.93 17.22 -0.76
C THR A 35 -1.81 16.62 -2.17
N GLU A 36 -0.69 16.88 -2.85
CA GLU A 36 -0.36 16.31 -4.16
C GLU A 36 -0.26 14.78 -4.10
N VAL A 37 0.46 14.23 -3.12
CA VAL A 37 0.54 12.78 -2.91
C VAL A 37 -0.85 12.18 -2.66
N ALA A 38 -1.68 12.85 -1.85
CA ALA A 38 -3.03 12.38 -1.57
C ALA A 38 -3.91 12.36 -2.82
N GLU A 39 -3.79 13.36 -3.70
CA GLU A 39 -4.50 13.40 -4.99
C GLU A 39 -4.06 12.27 -5.91
N SER A 40 -2.75 12.07 -6.06
CA SER A 40 -2.19 10.98 -6.87
C SER A 40 -2.65 9.61 -6.38
N VAL A 41 -2.74 9.40 -5.06
CA VAL A 41 -3.30 8.16 -4.47
C VAL A 41 -4.78 8.01 -4.80
N ARG A 42 -5.60 9.07 -4.67
CA ARG A 42 -7.03 9.03 -5.02
C ARG A 42 -7.23 8.64 -6.49
N VAL A 43 -6.49 9.27 -7.40
CA VAL A 43 -6.53 8.98 -8.83
C VAL A 43 -6.13 7.52 -9.09
N ALA A 44 -5.02 7.05 -8.49
CA ALA A 44 -4.56 5.67 -8.67
C ALA A 44 -5.60 4.63 -8.19
N ILE A 45 -6.28 4.88 -7.07
CA ILE A 45 -7.39 4.04 -6.60
C ILE A 45 -8.57 4.07 -7.59
N GLY A 46 -8.85 5.23 -8.17
CA GLY A 46 -9.85 5.43 -9.24
C GLY A 46 -9.53 4.70 -10.54
N LEU A 47 -8.26 4.40 -10.83
CA LEU A 47 -7.85 3.63 -12.01
C LEU A 47 -7.96 2.10 -11.82
N LEU A 48 -8.01 1.63 -10.57
CA LEU A 48 -8.15 0.19 -10.30
C LEU A 48 -9.49 -0.35 -10.79
N LYS A 49 -9.49 -1.57 -11.33
CA LYS A 49 -10.74 -2.29 -11.61
C LYS A 49 -11.58 -2.44 -10.33
N PRO A 50 -12.93 -2.36 -10.39
CA PRO A 50 -13.79 -2.41 -9.20
C PRO A 50 -13.52 -3.59 -8.27
N LYS A 51 -13.24 -4.77 -8.83
CA LYS A 51 -12.91 -5.99 -8.08
C LYS A 51 -11.64 -5.92 -7.23
N PHE A 52 -10.74 -4.98 -7.50
CA PHE A 52 -9.53 -4.74 -6.71
C PHE A 52 -9.66 -3.50 -5.82
N ARG A 53 -10.43 -2.51 -6.27
CA ARG A 53 -10.70 -1.27 -5.52
C ARG A 53 -11.50 -1.53 -4.25
N LEU A 54 -12.60 -2.27 -4.37
CA LEU A 54 -13.53 -2.50 -3.25
C LEU A 54 -12.87 -3.10 -2.00
N PRO A 55 -12.09 -4.21 -2.08
CA PRO A 55 -11.45 -4.76 -0.89
C PRO A 55 -10.40 -3.83 -0.28
N ILE A 56 -9.75 -2.96 -1.07
CA ILE A 56 -8.82 -1.95 -0.56
C ILE A 56 -9.58 -0.91 0.26
N LEU A 57 -10.69 -0.37 -0.26
CA LEU A 57 -11.49 0.61 0.47
C LEU A 57 -12.03 0.04 1.79
N LEU A 58 -12.61 -1.15 1.74
CA LEU A 58 -13.10 -1.83 2.95
C LEU A 58 -11.98 -2.08 3.96
N LYS A 59 -10.76 -2.37 3.51
CA LYS A 59 -9.64 -2.64 4.41
C LYS A 59 -9.08 -1.39 5.08
N TYR A 60 -8.90 -0.31 4.31
CA TYR A 60 -8.13 0.86 4.75
C TYR A 60 -8.98 2.05 5.15
N ILE A 61 -10.22 2.13 4.65
CA ILE A 61 -11.16 3.21 5.00
C ILE A 61 -12.11 2.72 6.10
N GLU A 62 -12.75 1.56 5.88
CA GLU A 62 -13.70 0.99 6.85
C GLU A 62 -13.01 0.17 7.96
N GLY A 63 -11.72 -0.15 7.80
CA GLY A 63 -10.94 -0.88 8.81
C GLY A 63 -11.28 -2.37 8.97
N LEU A 64 -12.05 -2.95 8.03
CA LEU A 64 -12.57 -4.32 8.16
C LEU A 64 -11.46 -5.39 8.14
N SER A 65 -11.72 -6.51 8.80
CA SER A 65 -10.90 -7.72 8.74
C SER A 65 -11.11 -8.48 7.43
N TYR A 66 -10.23 -9.45 7.12
CA TYR A 66 -10.34 -10.21 5.88
C TYR A 66 -11.59 -11.09 5.84
N ASP A 67 -12.05 -11.56 7.00
CA ASP A 67 -13.26 -12.37 7.14
C ASP A 67 -14.53 -11.51 6.94
N GLU A 68 -14.57 -10.30 7.51
CA GLU A 68 -15.68 -9.36 7.29
C GLU A 68 -15.77 -8.92 5.83
N ILE A 69 -14.63 -8.61 5.20
CA ILE A 69 -14.57 -8.27 3.77
C ILE A 69 -15.06 -9.45 2.91
N ALA A 70 -14.68 -10.68 3.25
CA ALA A 70 -15.14 -11.87 2.57
C ALA A 70 -16.67 -12.03 2.64
N THR A 71 -17.26 -11.81 3.83
CA THR A 71 -18.71 -11.82 4.05
C THR A 71 -19.41 -10.72 3.24
N VAL A 72 -18.95 -9.48 3.31
CA VAL A 72 -19.53 -8.34 2.56
C VAL A 72 -19.47 -8.57 1.05
N MET A 73 -18.37 -9.15 0.55
CA MET A 73 -18.16 -9.38 -0.87
C MET A 73 -18.71 -10.72 -1.39
N GLY A 74 -19.27 -11.56 -0.51
CA GLY A 74 -19.76 -12.91 -0.86
C GLY A 74 -18.69 -13.80 -1.49
N CYS A 75 -17.45 -13.76 -0.99
CA CYS A 75 -16.34 -14.54 -1.55
C CYS A 75 -15.42 -15.12 -0.47
N SER A 76 -14.47 -16.00 -0.84
CA SER A 76 -13.57 -16.61 0.15
C SER A 76 -12.48 -15.64 0.65
N LYS A 77 -12.02 -15.85 1.89
CA LYS A 77 -10.88 -15.11 2.48
C LYS A 77 -9.62 -15.12 1.58
N GLY A 78 -9.34 -16.26 0.94
CA GLY A 78 -8.25 -16.38 -0.04
C GLY A 78 -8.44 -15.50 -1.28
N THR A 79 -9.69 -15.32 -1.73
CA THR A 79 -10.04 -14.41 -2.82
C THR A 79 -9.81 -12.95 -2.42
N VAL A 80 -10.19 -12.57 -1.20
CA VAL A 80 -9.90 -11.24 -0.63
C VAL A 80 -8.39 -10.97 -0.63
N ALA A 81 -7.60 -11.89 -0.07
CA ALA A 81 -6.15 -11.75 -0.03
C ALA A 81 -5.52 -11.62 -1.43
N SER A 82 -5.96 -12.44 -2.39
CA SER A 82 -5.50 -12.38 -3.78
C SER A 82 -5.88 -11.06 -4.47
N ARG A 83 -7.10 -10.56 -4.24
CA ARG A 83 -7.57 -9.28 -4.79
C ARG A 83 -6.82 -8.09 -4.18
N LEU A 84 -6.58 -8.09 -2.87
CA LEU A 84 -5.77 -7.08 -2.19
C LEU A 84 -4.34 -7.06 -2.75
N ASN A 85 -3.69 -8.22 -2.86
CA ASN A 85 -2.32 -8.30 -3.40
C ASN A 85 -2.23 -7.75 -4.83
N ARG A 86 -3.18 -8.13 -5.70
CA ARG A 86 -3.24 -7.62 -7.08
C ARG A 86 -3.58 -6.14 -7.14
N GLY A 87 -4.39 -5.64 -6.22
CA GLY A 87 -4.72 -4.22 -6.08
C GLY A 87 -3.50 -3.41 -5.65
N HIS A 88 -2.77 -3.84 -4.62
CA HIS A 88 -1.52 -3.21 -4.18
C HIS A 88 -0.46 -3.20 -5.28
N SER A 89 -0.32 -4.31 -6.02
CA SER A 89 0.61 -4.38 -7.14
C SER A 89 0.27 -3.38 -8.25
N GLN A 90 -1.02 -3.11 -8.51
CA GLN A 90 -1.46 -2.10 -9.47
C GLN A 90 -1.25 -0.68 -8.93
N LEU A 91 -1.59 -0.41 -7.67
CA LEU A 91 -1.32 0.88 -7.03
C LEU A 91 0.17 1.19 -7.05
N SER A 92 1.03 0.22 -6.71
CA SER A 92 2.48 0.38 -6.76
C SER A 92 2.99 0.77 -8.14
N LYS A 93 2.36 0.27 -9.22
CA LYS A 93 2.72 0.66 -10.59
C LYS A 93 2.27 2.08 -10.91
N HIS A 94 1.05 2.44 -10.55
CA HIS A 94 0.51 3.77 -10.79
C HIS A 94 1.26 4.86 -10.00
N LEU A 95 1.66 4.54 -8.77
CA LEU A 95 2.33 5.46 -7.84
C LEU A 95 3.86 5.37 -7.90
N ALA A 96 4.43 4.61 -8.84
CA ALA A 96 5.87 4.41 -8.94
C ALA A 96 6.64 5.74 -9.11
N HIS A 97 6.08 6.68 -9.88
CA HIS A 97 6.66 8.00 -10.10
C HIS A 97 6.83 8.80 -8.81
N LEU A 98 5.94 8.63 -7.82
CA LEU A 98 6.06 9.33 -6.53
C LEU A 98 7.26 8.84 -5.71
N ARG A 99 7.74 7.61 -5.95
CA ARG A 99 8.94 7.09 -5.29
C ARG A 99 10.20 7.79 -5.78
N GLU A 100 10.23 8.21 -7.04
CA GLU A 100 11.38 8.91 -7.64
C GLU A 100 11.50 10.34 -7.12
N HIS A 101 10.36 11.01 -6.88
CA HIS A 101 10.32 12.36 -6.30
C HIS A 101 10.77 12.43 -4.83
N VAL A 102 10.79 11.30 -4.10
CA VAL A 102 11.34 11.24 -2.73
C VAL A 102 12.86 11.05 -2.73
N VAL A 103 13.44 10.65 -3.87
CA VAL A 103 14.87 10.32 -4.00
C VAL A 103 15.62 11.36 -4.85
N GLY A 104 14.94 12.09 -5.73
CA GLY A 104 15.53 13.06 -6.67
C GLY A 104 15.77 14.49 -6.15
N GLU A 105 16.16 14.65 -4.89
CA GLU A 105 16.84 15.86 -4.40
C GLU A 105 18.21 15.42 -3.85
N GLU A 106 19.14 15.17 -4.78
CA GLU A 106 20.59 15.07 -4.52
C GLU A 106 21.29 16.32 -5.04
#